data_AF-A0A7S3I1X5-F1
#
_entry.id   AF-A0A7S3I1X5-F1
#
_cell.length_a   1.000
_cell.length_b   1.000
_cell.length_c   1.000
_cell.angle_alpha   90.00
_cell.angle_beta   90.00
_cell.angle_gamma   90.00
#
_symmetry.space_group_name_H-M   'P 1'
#
loop_
_entity.id
_entity.type
_entity.pdbx_description
1 polymer ?
#
loop_
_entity_poly.entity_id
_entity_poly.type
_entity_poly.pdbx_seq_one_letter_code
_entity_poly.pdbx_strand_id
1 'polypeptide(L)'
;MAWTRLFKRLRFFARYEHFIKLDILSQTPDECLKWQSYVEKKMKDLCDMLFNDFREQILELRIHPKPFTREETRDTLNHEWTYCESYFIGLKLSRSEKKPLDLRSTVQKFALMLDINRYNKQDSNCRVMHYLREQLDPSFVHRF
;
A
#
# COMPACT_ATOMS: atom_id res chain seq x y z
N MET A 1 15.53 0.53 -34.54
CA MET A 1 14.82 1.63 -33.83
C MET A 1 13.66 1.02 -33.06
N ALA A 2 13.82 0.62 -31.79
CA ALA A 2 12.82 -0.19 -31.08
C ALA A 2 12.18 0.57 -29.92
N TRP A 3 11.25 1.48 -30.25
CA TRP A 3 10.35 2.15 -29.31
C TRP A 3 9.59 1.17 -28.40
N THR A 4 9.48 -0.10 -28.81
CA THR A 4 8.90 -1.21 -28.04
C THR A 4 9.56 -1.46 -26.67
N ARG A 5 10.83 -1.07 -26.47
CA ARG A 5 11.50 -1.20 -25.15
C ARG A 5 10.98 -0.19 -24.12
N LEU A 6 10.45 0.95 -24.54
CA LEU A 6 9.96 2.01 -23.64
C LEU A 6 8.59 1.66 -23.03
N PHE A 7 7.80 0.83 -23.72
CA PHE A 7 6.49 0.37 -23.25
C PHE A 7 6.54 -0.95 -22.48
N LYS A 8 7.73 -1.43 -22.09
CA LYS A 8 7.82 -2.60 -21.22
C LYS A 8 7.18 -2.26 -19.88
N ARG A 9 6.14 -3.02 -19.50
CA ARG A 9 5.46 -2.84 -18.22
C ARG A 9 6.45 -3.00 -17.06
N LEU A 10 6.27 -2.13 -16.06
CA LEU A 10 7.14 -2.05 -14.91
C LEU A 10 6.83 -3.23 -13.98
N ARG A 11 7.78 -4.18 -13.88
CA ARG A 11 7.74 -5.28 -12.91
C ARG A 11 7.89 -4.75 -11.47
N PHE A 12 6.82 -4.16 -10.96
CA PHE A 12 6.79 -3.43 -9.70
C PHE A 12 7.17 -4.35 -8.52
N PHE A 13 6.49 -5.50 -8.40
CA PHE A 13 6.73 -6.43 -7.30
C PHE A 13 8.09 -7.13 -7.36
N ALA A 14 8.69 -7.26 -8.55
CA ALA A 14 10.04 -7.77 -8.69
C ALA A 14 11.11 -6.74 -8.29
N ARG A 15 10.81 -5.44 -8.40
CA ARG A 15 11.78 -4.34 -8.17
C ARG A 15 12.07 -4.09 -6.68
N TYR A 16 11.09 -4.28 -5.81
CA TYR A 16 11.20 -3.94 -4.39
C TYR A 16 11.33 -5.19 -3.51
N GLU A 17 12.02 -5.05 -2.38
CA GLU A 17 12.21 -6.12 -1.39
C GLU A 17 11.14 -6.07 -0.29
N HIS A 18 10.60 -4.86 -0.03
CA HIS A 18 9.59 -4.60 0.98
C HIS A 18 8.38 -3.89 0.39
N PHE A 19 7.22 -4.12 0.98
CA PHE A 19 5.95 -3.55 0.55
C PHE A 19 5.13 -3.10 1.75
N ILE A 20 4.41 -2.00 1.59
CA ILE A 20 3.28 -1.64 2.43
C ILE A 20 2.02 -1.94 1.63
N LYS A 21 1.12 -2.74 2.19
CA LYS A 21 -0.23 -3.00 1.65
C LYS A 21 -1.23 -2.17 2.45
N LEU A 22 -2.03 -1.38 1.76
CA LEU A 22 -3.17 -0.66 2.31
C LEU A 22 -4.44 -1.33 1.82
N ASP A 23 -5.20 -1.94 2.73
CA ASP A 23 -6.54 -2.43 2.42
C ASP A 23 -7.55 -1.36 2.78
N ILE A 24 -8.30 -0.91 1.77
CA ILE A 24 -9.39 0.05 1.90
C ILE A 24 -10.68 -0.77 1.96
N LEU A 25 -11.35 -0.70 3.10
CA LEU A 25 -12.44 -1.60 3.47
C LEU A 25 -13.74 -0.82 3.59
N SER A 26 -14.86 -1.38 3.14
CA SER A 26 -16.18 -0.78 3.36
C SER A 26 -17.34 -1.78 3.29
N GLN A 27 -18.50 -1.37 3.81
CA GLN A 27 -19.72 -2.18 3.83
C GLN A 27 -20.64 -1.93 2.63
N THR A 28 -20.59 -0.74 2.04
CA THR A 28 -21.46 -0.34 0.92
C THR A 28 -20.62 0.16 -0.26
N PRO A 29 -21.12 0.02 -1.51
CA PRO A 29 -20.36 0.45 -2.69
C PRO A 29 -20.16 1.98 -2.72
N ASP A 30 -21.15 2.74 -2.26
CA ASP A 30 -21.07 4.21 -2.18
C ASP A 30 -19.99 4.66 -1.17
N GLU A 31 -19.93 4.02 -0.01
CA GLU A 31 -18.88 4.28 0.97
C GLU A 31 -17.52 3.82 0.44
N CYS A 32 -17.46 2.69 -0.29
CA CYS A 32 -16.24 2.21 -0.94
C CYS A 32 -15.62 3.29 -1.82
N LEU A 33 -16.42 3.86 -2.75
CA LEU A 33 -15.95 4.88 -3.69
C LEU A 33 -15.45 6.14 -2.97
N LYS A 34 -16.20 6.62 -1.98
CA LYS A 34 -15.84 7.83 -1.20
C LYS A 34 -14.59 7.59 -0.38
N TRP A 35 -14.54 6.48 0.36
CA TRP A 35 -13.44 6.16 1.26
C TRP A 35 -12.16 5.88 0.49
N GLN A 36 -12.25 5.11 -0.60
CA GLN A 36 -11.15 4.89 -1.53
C GLN A 36 -10.60 6.21 -2.06
N SER A 37 -11.46 7.08 -2.58
CA SER A 37 -11.05 8.39 -3.11
C SER A 37 -10.35 9.27 -2.07
N TYR A 38 -10.75 9.18 -0.79
CA TYR A 38 -10.11 9.92 0.28
C TYR A 38 -8.75 9.33 0.66
N VAL A 39 -8.67 8.01 0.88
CA VAL A 39 -7.41 7.34 1.24
C VAL A 39 -6.38 7.46 0.10
N GLU A 40 -6.80 7.36 -1.17
CA GLU A 40 -5.91 7.55 -2.32
C GLU A 40 -5.19 8.90 -2.28
N LYS A 41 -5.91 9.98 -1.98
CA LYS A 41 -5.35 11.32 -1.83
C LYS A 41 -4.34 11.41 -0.68
N LYS A 42 -4.51 10.58 0.34
CA LYS A 42 -3.66 10.54 1.55
C LYS A 42 -2.47 9.59 1.44
N MET A 43 -2.40 8.71 0.43
CA MET A 43 -1.25 7.83 0.24
C MET A 43 0.06 8.59 0.02
N LYS A 44 0.00 9.77 -0.61
CA LYS A 44 1.20 10.62 -0.78
C LYS A 44 1.68 11.16 0.57
N ASP A 45 0.77 11.59 1.43
CA ASP A 45 1.08 12.04 2.79
C ASP A 45 1.74 10.90 3.59
N LEU A 46 1.26 9.65 3.47
CA LEU A 46 1.92 8.47 4.06
C LEU A 46 3.35 8.28 3.55
N CYS A 47 3.57 8.39 2.23
CA CYS A 47 4.92 8.28 1.65
C CYS A 47 5.86 9.35 2.22
N ASP A 48 5.37 10.58 2.39
CA ASP A 48 6.17 11.69 2.92
C ASP A 48 6.48 11.49 4.41
N MET A 49 5.52 11.00 5.19
CA MET A 49 5.76 10.60 6.57
C MET A 49 6.83 9.50 6.68
N LEU A 50 6.76 8.47 5.83
CA LEU A 50 7.75 7.38 5.80
C LEU A 50 9.14 7.89 5.40
N PHE A 51 9.24 8.70 4.34
CA PHE A 51 10.52 9.26 3.93
C PHE A 51 11.13 10.15 5.02
N ASN A 52 10.34 10.95 5.72
CA ASN A 52 10.85 11.81 6.79
C ASN A 52 11.28 11.01 8.02
N ASP A 53 10.46 10.07 8.49
CA ASP A 53 10.73 9.28 9.70
C ASP A 53 11.89 8.28 9.48
N PHE A 54 12.14 7.84 8.24
CA PHE A 54 13.13 6.80 7.91
C PHE A 54 14.11 7.21 6.80
N ARG A 55 14.42 8.50 6.67
CA ARG A 55 15.28 9.07 5.61
C ARG A 55 16.63 8.38 5.39
N GLU A 56 17.26 7.86 6.44
CA GLU A 56 18.56 7.17 6.38
C GLU A 56 18.43 5.70 5.95
N GLN A 57 17.22 5.14 6.07
CA GLN A 57 16.92 3.73 5.78
C GLN A 57 16.19 3.53 4.45
N ILE A 58 15.37 4.49 4.00
CA ILE A 58 14.54 4.37 2.79
C ILE A 58 15.18 5.15 1.63
N LEU A 59 15.60 4.43 0.59
CA LEU A 59 16.17 5.01 -0.63
C LEU A 59 15.11 5.35 -1.68
N GLU A 60 14.03 4.58 -1.75
CA GLU A 60 12.96 4.76 -2.74
C GLU A 60 11.63 4.28 -2.17
N LEU A 61 10.56 5.04 -2.41
CA LEU A 61 9.16 4.63 -2.24
C LEU A 61 8.42 4.82 -3.55
N ARG A 62 7.54 3.88 -3.88
CA ARG A 62 6.68 4.02 -5.06
C ARG A 62 5.32 3.38 -4.83
N ILE A 63 4.26 4.15 -5.06
CA ILE A 63 2.89 3.67 -5.06
C ILE A 63 2.64 2.92 -6.38
N HIS A 64 2.01 1.75 -6.33
CA HIS A 64 1.54 1.03 -7.50
C HIS A 64 0.37 1.80 -8.15
N PRO A 65 0.34 2.00 -9.48
CA PRO A 65 -0.60 2.90 -10.13
C PRO A 65 -2.06 2.41 -10.16
N LYS A 66 -2.32 1.14 -9.84
CA LYS A 66 -3.65 0.52 -9.86
C LYS A 66 -3.93 -0.18 -8.53
N PRO A 67 -5.16 -0.12 -8.00
CA PRO A 67 -5.60 -1.01 -6.92
C PRO A 67 -5.71 -2.48 -7.39
N PHE A 68 -5.85 -3.36 -6.40
CA PHE A 68 -6.05 -4.79 -6.57
C PHE A 68 -7.27 -5.24 -5.77
N THR A 69 -8.08 -6.10 -6.37
CA THR A 69 -9.28 -6.61 -5.70
C THR A 69 -8.93 -7.64 -4.62
N ARG A 70 -9.92 -7.99 -3.78
CA ARG A 70 -9.81 -9.08 -2.80
C ARG A 70 -9.38 -10.40 -3.44
N GLU A 71 -9.94 -10.75 -4.60
CA GLU A 71 -9.61 -11.99 -5.32
C GLU A 71 -8.15 -11.97 -5.81
N GLU A 72 -7.70 -10.82 -6.33
CA GLU A 72 -6.31 -10.66 -6.79
C GLU A 72 -5.33 -10.80 -5.63
N THR A 73 -5.65 -10.23 -4.46
CA THR A 73 -4.79 -10.27 -3.28
C THR A 73 -4.91 -11.53 -2.43
N ARG A 74 -5.95 -12.34 -2.68
CA ARG A 74 -6.31 -13.53 -1.87
C ARG A 74 -6.43 -13.19 -0.38
N ASP A 75 -6.93 -11.99 -0.06
CA ASP A 75 -7.08 -11.54 1.31
C ASP A 75 -8.18 -12.33 2.04
N THR A 76 -7.76 -13.12 3.03
CA THR A 76 -8.62 -13.94 3.89
C THR A 76 -8.82 -13.36 5.29
N LEU A 77 -8.42 -12.11 5.52
CA LEU A 77 -8.35 -11.55 6.88
C LEU A 77 -9.38 -10.45 7.16
N ASN A 78 -10.17 -10.04 6.16
CA ASN A 78 -11.17 -8.95 6.29
C ASN A 78 -12.55 -9.41 5.79
N HIS A 79 -12.96 -10.64 6.11
CA HIS A 79 -14.21 -11.23 5.59
C HIS A 79 -15.47 -10.52 6.10
N GLU A 80 -15.36 -9.78 7.20
CA GLU A 80 -16.42 -8.95 7.77
C GLU A 80 -16.73 -7.71 6.92
N TRP A 81 -15.86 -7.35 5.97
CA TRP A 81 -16.04 -6.22 5.06
C TRP A 81 -16.48 -6.70 3.68
N THR A 82 -17.59 -6.15 3.20
CA THR A 82 -18.16 -6.51 1.89
C THR A 82 -17.23 -6.13 0.74
N TYR A 83 -16.62 -4.94 0.79
CA TYR A 83 -15.74 -4.42 -0.26
C TYR A 83 -14.31 -4.24 0.27
N CYS A 84 -13.31 -4.59 -0.56
CA CYS A 84 -11.90 -4.44 -0.26
C CYS A 84 -11.10 -4.14 -1.54
N GLU A 85 -10.49 -2.96 -1.57
CA GLU A 85 -9.53 -2.56 -2.59
C GLU A 85 -8.16 -2.37 -1.95
N SER A 86 -7.15 -3.01 -2.49
CA SER A 86 -5.80 -3.00 -1.93
C SER A 86 -4.83 -2.19 -2.79
N TYR A 87 -4.07 -1.32 -2.13
CA TYR A 87 -2.95 -0.59 -2.73
C TYR A 87 -1.62 -1.11 -2.21
N PHE A 88 -0.59 -1.07 -3.06
CA PHE A 88 0.78 -1.42 -2.69
C PHE A 88 1.72 -0.24 -2.85
N ILE A 89 2.60 -0.08 -1.88
CA ILE A 89 3.73 0.84 -1.92
C ILE A 89 4.99 0.00 -1.83
N GLY A 90 5.85 0.07 -2.83
CA GLY A 90 7.13 -0.63 -2.86
C GLY A 90 8.20 0.22 -2.19
N LEU A 91 9.04 -0.42 -1.37
CA LEU A 91 10.11 0.22 -0.62
C LEU A 91 11.45 -0.40 -1.01
N LYS A 92 12.43 0.47 -1.29
CA LYS A 92 13.84 0.10 -1.41
C LYS A 92 14.58 0.65 -0.20
N LEU A 93 15.13 -0.25 0.61
CA LEU A 93 15.89 0.12 1.79
C LEU A 93 17.38 0.25 1.47
N SER A 94 18.10 1.03 2.28
CA SER A 94 19.55 1.07 2.28
C SER A 94 20.08 -0.19 2.95
N ARG A 95 21.06 -0.85 2.32
CA ARG A 95 21.72 -2.05 2.86
C ARG A 95 22.72 -1.75 3.97
N SER A 96 23.05 -0.48 4.19
CA SER A 96 24.02 -0.05 5.21
C SER A 96 23.44 -0.11 6.62
N GLU A 97 22.13 0.03 6.76
CA GLU A 97 21.46 0.10 8.05
C GLU A 97 20.93 -1.27 8.48
N LYS A 98 21.41 -1.76 9.62
CA LYS A 98 20.99 -3.05 10.21
C LYS A 98 19.79 -2.90 11.14
N LYS A 99 19.31 -1.68 11.38
CA LYS A 99 18.18 -1.43 12.27
C LYS A 99 16.89 -1.98 11.62
N PRO A 100 16.04 -2.70 12.37
CA PRO A 100 14.73 -3.10 11.88
C PRO A 100 13.87 -1.87 11.55
N LEU A 101 13.17 -1.93 10.40
CA LEU A 101 12.24 -0.89 9.98
C LEU A 101 10.93 -1.00 10.77
N ASP A 102 10.87 -0.34 11.93
CA ASP A 102 9.67 -0.28 12.75
C ASP A 102 8.73 0.85 12.30
N LEU A 103 7.70 0.49 11.54
CA LEU A 103 6.74 1.43 10.95
C LEU A 103 5.58 1.83 11.87
N ARG A 104 5.48 1.26 13.07
CA ARG A 104 4.27 1.34 13.91
C ARG A 104 3.84 2.77 14.23
N SER A 105 4.78 3.63 14.63
CA SER A 105 4.48 5.01 15.00
C SER A 105 3.99 5.83 13.80
N THR A 106 4.62 5.67 12.63
CA THR A 106 4.20 6.33 11.39
C THR A 106 2.83 5.86 10.94
N VAL A 107 2.57 4.54 11.02
CA VAL A 107 1.24 3.97 10.70
C VAL A 107 0.16 4.50 11.65
N GLN A 108 0.46 4.63 12.95
CA GLN A 108 -0.48 5.21 13.92
C GLN A 108 -0.81 6.69 13.63
N LYS A 109 0.21 7.50 13.29
CA LYS A 109 0.01 8.90 12.87
C LYS A 109 -0.89 8.98 11.63
N PHE A 110 -0.63 8.12 10.64
CA PHE A 110 -1.44 8.06 9.42
C PHE A 110 -2.88 7.63 9.70
N ALA A 111 -3.08 6.60 10.53
CA ALA A 111 -4.42 6.15 10.93
C ALA A 111 -5.20 7.28 11.62
N LEU A 112 -4.56 8.03 12.52
CA LEU A 112 -5.18 9.20 13.17
C LEU A 112 -5.57 10.28 12.15
N MET A 113 -4.70 10.57 11.17
CA MET A 113 -5.01 11.51 10.09
C MET A 113 -6.21 11.08 9.25
N LEU A 114 -6.31 9.78 8.95
CA LEU A 114 -7.45 9.21 8.23
C LEU A 114 -8.73 9.36 9.06
N ASP A 115 -8.67 9.03 10.35
CA ASP A 115 -9.82 9.06 11.26
C ASP A 115 -10.41 10.45 11.50
N ILE A 116 -9.60 11.51 11.44
CA ILE A 116 -10.06 12.90 11.67
C ILE A 116 -11.09 13.32 10.61
N ASN A 117 -10.91 12.93 9.35
CA ASN A 117 -11.83 13.30 8.26
C ASN A 117 -12.69 12.14 7.79
N ARG A 118 -12.75 11.07 8.58
CA ARG A 118 -13.55 9.89 8.26
C ARG A 118 -15.02 10.17 8.57
N TYR A 119 -15.84 10.22 7.52
CA TYR A 119 -17.27 10.53 7.65
C TYR A 119 -18.03 9.44 8.41
N ASN A 120 -17.76 8.16 8.13
CA ASN A 120 -18.43 7.03 8.77
C ASN A 120 -17.40 6.01 9.29
N LYS A 121 -17.38 5.80 10.62
CA LYS A 121 -16.44 4.87 11.27
C LYS A 121 -16.92 3.43 11.31
N GLN A 122 -18.21 3.19 11.09
CA GLN A 122 -18.80 1.85 11.13
C GLN A 122 -18.80 1.20 9.75
N ASP A 123 -18.93 1.99 8.68
CA ASP A 123 -19.10 1.47 7.32
C ASP A 123 -17.82 1.43 6.49
N SER A 124 -16.69 1.89 7.04
CA SER A 124 -15.39 1.76 6.38
C SER A 124 -14.29 1.38 7.36
N ASN A 125 -13.15 0.91 6.83
CA ASN A 125 -11.88 0.80 7.57
C ASN A 125 -10.65 0.95 6.63
N CYS A 126 -9.47 1.18 7.19
CA CYS A 126 -8.21 1.13 6.45
C CYS A 126 -7.20 0.33 7.24
N ARG A 127 -6.73 -0.78 6.67
CA ARG A 127 -5.71 -1.63 7.29
C ARG A 127 -4.38 -1.44 6.59
N VAL A 128 -3.32 -1.19 7.36
CA VAL A 128 -1.96 -1.02 6.83
C VAL A 128 -1.10 -2.18 7.32
N MET A 129 -0.43 -2.86 6.39
CA MET A 129 0.41 -4.01 6.67
C MET A 129 1.76 -3.88 5.97
N HIS A 130 2.79 -4.45 6.57
CA HIS A 130 4.12 -4.56 5.98
C HIS A 130 4.37 -5.99 5.52
N TYR A 131 4.92 -6.15 4.31
CA TYR A 131 5.27 -7.43 3.72
C TYR A 131 6.70 -7.39 3.18
N LEU A 132 7.41 -8.50 3.35
CA LEU A 132 8.56 -8.85 2.51
C LEU A 132 8.05 -9.38 1.17
N ARG A 133 8.83 -9.22 0.11
CA ARG A 133 8.47 -9.76 -1.22
C ARG A 133 8.14 -11.25 -1.18
N GLU A 134 8.87 -12.03 -0.39
CA GLU A 134 8.69 -13.48 -0.25
C GLU A 134 7.38 -13.87 0.45
N GLN A 135 6.75 -12.93 1.16
CA GLN A 135 5.45 -13.12 1.81
C GLN A 135 4.27 -12.76 0.88
N LEU A 136 4.54 -12.14 -0.26
CA LEU A 136 3.51 -11.88 -1.28
C LEU A 136 3.22 -13.13 -2.07
N ASP A 137 1.99 -13.25 -2.56
CA ASP A 137 1.64 -14.36 -3.46
C ASP A 137 2.55 -14.35 -4.70
N PRO A 138 3.16 -15.50 -5.07
CA PRO A 138 4.10 -15.56 -6.19
C PRO A 138 3.56 -15.01 -7.51
N SER A 139 2.24 -15.07 -7.72
CA SER A 139 1.59 -14.52 -8.92
C SER A 139 1.77 -13.00 -9.06
N PHE A 140 1.93 -12.24 -7.97
CA PHE A 140 2.24 -10.81 -8.03
C PHE A 140 3.65 -10.55 -8.55
N VAL A 141 4.63 -11.35 -8.11
CA VAL A 141 6.05 -11.15 -8.45
C VAL A 141 6.30 -11.35 -9.95
N HIS A 142 5.52 -12.25 -10.57
CA HIS A 142 5.58 -12.51 -12.00
C HIS A 142 4.73 -11.55 -12.85
N ARG A 143 3.91 -10.70 -12.23
CA ARG A 143 3.02 -9.76 -12.92
C ARG A 143 3.81 -8.56 -13.47
N PHE A 144 3.45 -8.16 -14.69
CA PHE A 144 4.20 -7.17 -15.48
C PHE A 144 3.82 -5.73 -15.21
#